data_AF-A0A0R3QID9-F1
#
_entry.id   AF-A0A0R3QID9-F1
#
_cell.length_a   1.000
_cell.length_b   1.000
_cell.length_c   1.000
_cell.angle_alpha   90.00
_cell.angle_beta   90.00
_cell.angle_gamma   90.00
#
_symmetry.space_group_name_H-M   'P 1'
#
loop_
_entity.id
_entity.type
_entity.pdbx_description
1 polymer ?
#
loop_
_entity_poly.entity_id
_entity_poly.type
_entity_poly.pdbx_seq_one_letter_code
_entity_poly.pdbx_strand_id
1 'polypeptide(L)'
;MNLEVRPVMFEDLARQVLGHGYRRKPSEYVEKIDRITDKDIKKIAERMLSKRPSVVGYGDIKRVPRYELVDKCVAKRHLGELKSKGFFRF
;
A
#
# COMPACT_ATOMS: atom_id res chain seq x y z
N MET A 1 -2.79 14.82 7.80
CA MET A 1 -1.62 15.72 7.98
C MET A 1 -1.94 16.70 9.07
N ASN A 2 -0.94 17.06 9.88
CA ASN A 2 -1.06 18.04 10.95
C ASN A 2 -1.05 19.47 10.36
N LEU A 3 -2.03 19.79 9.51
CA LEU A 3 -2.11 21.04 8.74
C LEU A 3 -2.40 22.28 9.62
N GLU A 4 -2.57 22.10 10.92
CA GLU A 4 -2.56 23.17 11.91
C GLU A 4 -1.14 23.68 12.21
N VAL A 5 -0.09 22.92 11.86
CA VAL A 5 1.31 23.27 12.10
C VAL A 5 1.90 23.96 10.86
N ARG A 6 2.38 25.20 11.03
CA ARG A 6 2.88 26.06 9.93
C ARG A 6 4.02 25.43 9.10
N PRO A 7 5.06 24.80 9.70
CA PRO A 7 6.07 24.08 8.93
C PRO A 7 5.50 22.96 8.04
N VAL A 8 4.54 22.19 8.54
CA VAL A 8 3.90 21.09 7.79
C VAL A 8 3.07 21.63 6.64
N MET A 9 2.38 22.74 6.85
CA MET A 9 1.65 23.46 5.80
C MET A 9 2.55 23.94 4.66
N PHE A 10 3.75 24.44 5.00
CA PHE A 10 4.72 24.88 4.00
C PHE A 10 5.28 23.71 3.21
N GLU A 11 5.65 22.61 3.88
CA GLU A 11 6.12 21.38 3.22
C GLU A 11 5.06 20.81 2.26
N ASP A 12 3.80 20.70 2.70
CA ASP A 12 2.72 20.21 1.85
C ASP A 12 2.49 21.09 0.63
N LEU A 13 2.53 22.43 0.81
CA LEU A 13 2.46 23.36 -0.32
C LEU A 13 3.60 23.11 -1.31
N ALA A 14 4.85 23.08 -0.83
CA ALA A 14 6.02 22.89 -1.67
C ALA A 14 5.96 21.55 -2.41
N ARG A 15 5.61 20.46 -1.72
CA ARG A 15 5.48 19.12 -2.32
C ARG A 15 4.37 19.06 -3.36
N GLN A 16 3.22 19.69 -3.13
CA GLN A 16 2.15 19.73 -4.13
C GLN A 16 2.56 20.53 -5.37
N VAL A 17 3.20 21.70 -5.18
CA VAL A 17 3.69 22.51 -6.30
C VAL A 17 4.77 21.75 -7.08
N LEU A 18 5.72 21.09 -6.42
CA LEU A 18 6.76 20.31 -7.08
C LEU A 18 6.23 19.04 -7.76
N GLY A 19 5.30 18.33 -7.12
CA GLY A 19 4.80 17.04 -7.61
C GLY A 19 3.64 17.13 -8.61
N HIS A 20 2.83 18.19 -8.52
CA HIS A 20 1.62 18.35 -9.34
C HIS A 20 1.59 19.63 -10.17
N GLY A 21 2.48 20.59 -9.90
CA GLY A 21 2.51 21.91 -10.55
C GLY A 21 1.54 22.93 -9.96
N TYR A 22 0.71 22.54 -8.99
CA TYR A 22 -0.27 23.41 -8.34
C TYR A 22 -0.57 22.93 -6.92
N ARG A 23 -1.06 23.85 -6.08
CA ARG A 23 -1.58 23.55 -4.75
C ARG A 23 -3.08 23.32 -4.82
N ARG A 24 -3.56 22.20 -4.27
CA ARG A 24 -4.98 21.94 -4.03
C ARG A 24 -5.37 22.40 -2.63
N LYS A 25 -6.59 22.89 -2.48
CA LYS A 25 -7.12 23.22 -1.16
C LYS A 25 -7.51 21.95 -0.40
N PRO A 26 -7.43 21.94 0.94
CA PRO A 26 -7.87 20.81 1.76
C PRO A 26 -9.31 20.36 1.45
N SER A 27 -10.23 21.30 1.21
CA SER A 27 -11.62 21.01 0.86
C SER A 27 -11.77 20.16 -0.41
N GLU A 28 -10.93 20.38 -1.42
CA GLU A 28 -10.94 19.56 -2.64
C GLU A 28 -10.55 18.11 -2.37
N TYR A 29 -9.64 17.88 -1.41
CA TYR A 29 -9.28 16.53 -1.02
C TYR A 29 -10.42 15.85 -0.26
N VAL A 30 -11.08 16.56 0.66
CA VAL A 30 -12.26 16.06 1.37
C VAL A 30 -13.35 15.65 0.39
N GLU A 31 -13.72 16.53 -0.54
CA GLU A 31 -14.74 16.21 -1.56
C GLU A 31 -14.37 15.00 -2.42
N LYS A 32 -13.08 14.80 -2.73
CA LYS A 32 -12.62 13.65 -3.49
C LYS A 32 -12.66 12.36 -2.67
N ILE A 33 -12.33 12.43 -1.39
CA ILE A 33 -12.40 11.29 -0.47
C ILE A 33 -13.86 10.87 -0.30
N ASP A 34 -14.77 11.82 -0.11
CA ASP A 34 -16.20 11.54 0.08
C ASP A 34 -16.87 10.91 -1.16
N ARG A 35 -16.32 11.15 -2.35
CA ARG A 35 -16.80 10.54 -3.61
C ARG A 35 -16.33 9.11 -3.82
N ILE A 36 -15.43 8.57 -2.99
CA ILE A 36 -14.90 7.21 -3.17
C ILE A 36 -16.01 6.18 -2.92
N THR A 37 -16.19 5.25 -3.86
CA THR A 37 -17.15 4.14 -3.73
C THR A 37 -16.47 2.82 -3.39
N ASP A 38 -17.26 1.82 -2.96
CA ASP A 38 -16.77 0.45 -2.71
C ASP A 38 -16.18 -0.19 -3.98
N LYS A 39 -16.74 0.14 -5.15
CA LYS A 39 -16.25 -0.30 -6.45
C LYS A 39 -14.86 0.26 -6.75
N ASP A 40 -14.60 1.52 -6.43
CA ASP A 40 -13.29 2.13 -6.63
C ASP A 40 -12.22 1.45 -5.77
N ILE A 41 -12.55 1.15 -4.51
CA ILE A 41 -11.66 0.44 -3.59
C ILE A 41 -11.32 -0.95 -4.13
N LYS A 42 -12.34 -1.74 -4.52
CA LYS A 42 -12.14 -3.07 -5.11
C LYS A 42 -11.25 -3.01 -6.35
N LYS A 43 -11.54 -2.10 -7.28
CA LYS A 43 -10.77 -1.91 -8.52
C LYS A 43 -9.30 -1.57 -8.26
N ILE A 44 -9.04 -0.66 -7.33
CA ILE A 44 -7.66 -0.28 -6.99
C ILE A 44 -6.94 -1.42 -6.27
N ALA A 45 -7.59 -2.09 -5.31
CA ALA A 45 -7.02 -3.24 -4.63
C ALA A 45 -6.64 -4.36 -5.61
N GLU A 46 -7.50 -4.66 -6.59
CA GLU A 46 -7.21 -5.66 -7.62
C GLU A 46 -6.01 -5.27 -8.49
N ARG A 47 -5.92 -4.00 -8.88
CA ARG A 47 -4.78 -3.47 -9.64
C ARG A 47 -3.48 -3.46 -8.83
N MET A 48 -3.53 -3.15 -7.54
CA MET A 48 -2.35 -3.11 -6.69
C MET A 48 -1.82 -4.52 -6.40
N LEU A 49 -2.72 -5.45 -6.09
CA LEU A 49 -2.37 -6.81 -5.70
C LEU A 49 -2.03 -7.73 -6.89
N SER A 50 -2.30 -7.33 -8.12
CA SER A 50 -1.94 -8.11 -9.31
C SER A 50 -0.47 -7.97 -9.75
N LYS A 51 0.25 -6.99 -9.20
CA LYS A 51 1.67 -6.75 -9.54
C LYS A 51 2.61 -7.56 -8.65
N ARG A 52 3.83 -7.78 -9.16
CA ARG A 52 4.91 -8.43 -8.41
C ARG A 52 5.19 -7.68 -7.09
N PRO A 53 5.16 -8.35 -5.93
CA PRO A 53 5.39 -7.71 -4.65
C PRO A 53 6.85 -7.30 -4.50
N SER A 54 7.13 -6.25 -3.73
CA SER A 54 8.48 -5.92 -3.29
C SER A 54 8.68 -6.42 -1.86
N VAL A 55 9.69 -7.27 -1.63
CA VAL A 55 9.95 -7.90 -0.33
C VAL A 55 11.34 -7.53 0.14
N VAL A 56 11.45 -7.04 1.37
CA VAL A 56 12.71 -6.72 2.03
C VAL A 56 12.74 -7.44 3.38
N GLY A 57 13.85 -8.13 3.68
CA GLY A 57 14.07 -8.81 4.96
C GLY A 57 15.32 -8.29 5.64
N TYR A 58 15.30 -8.22 6.98
CA TYR A 58 16.41 -7.74 7.80
C TYR A 58 16.56 -8.62 9.06
N GLY A 59 17.79 -8.99 9.43
CA GLY A 59 18.08 -9.89 10.56
C GLY A 59 18.11 -11.38 10.17
N ASP A 60 17.65 -12.27 11.08
CA ASP A 60 17.55 -13.71 10.78
C ASP A 60 16.31 -14.01 9.93
N ILE A 61 16.53 -14.18 8.63
CA ILE A 61 15.48 -14.38 7.63
C ILE A 61 15.23 -15.86 7.29
N LYS A 62 15.75 -16.83 8.06
CA LYS A 62 15.57 -18.27 7.78
C LYS A 62 14.11 -18.73 7.71
N ARG A 63 13.21 -18.01 8.37
CA ARG A 63 11.76 -18.29 8.39
C ARG A 63 10.98 -17.57 7.29
N VAL A 64 11.60 -16.65 6.56
CA VAL A 64 10.94 -15.92 5.47
C VAL A 64 10.82 -16.86 4.28
N PRO A 65 9.61 -17.04 3.71
CA PRO A 65 9.43 -17.88 2.53
C PRO A 65 10.19 -17.30 1.33
N ARG A 66 10.55 -18.18 0.39
CA ARG A 66 11.19 -17.74 -0.85
C ARG A 66 10.30 -16.76 -1.61
N TYR A 67 10.93 -15.82 -2.30
CA TYR A 67 10.24 -14.76 -3.03
C TYR A 67 9.23 -15.30 -4.05
N GLU A 68 9.54 -16.41 -4.73
CA GLU A 68 8.64 -17.02 -5.72
C GLU A 68 7.31 -17.46 -5.10
N LEU A 69 7.36 -17.92 -3.84
CA LEU A 69 6.18 -18.33 -3.09
C LEU A 69 5.32 -17.10 -2.74
N VAL A 70 5.97 -16.00 -2.34
CA VAL A 70 5.30 -14.72 -2.07
C VAL A 70 4.67 -14.12 -3.33
N ASP A 71 5.39 -14.12 -4.46
CA ASP A 71 4.88 -13.64 -5.75
C ASP A 71 3.67 -14.46 -6.22
N LYS A 72 3.75 -15.80 -6.15
CA LYS A 72 2.62 -16.67 -6.49
C LYS A 72 1.39 -16.42 -5.61
N CYS A 73 1.56 -16.27 -4.30
CA CYS A 73 0.43 -16.11 -3.40
C CYS A 73 -0.22 -14.72 -3.51
N VAL A 74 0.59 -13.67 -3.70
CA VAL A 74 0.09 -12.29 -3.77
C VAL A 74 -0.35 -11.94 -5.20
N ALA A 75 0.57 -11.96 -6.16
CA ALA A 75 0.30 -11.51 -7.53
C ALA A 75 -0.61 -12.47 -8.30
N LYS A 76 -0.43 -13.78 -8.10
CA LYS A 76 -1.19 -14.83 -8.80
C LYS A 76 -2.36 -15.40 -7.99
N ARG A 77 -2.58 -14.88 -6.77
CA ARG A 77 -3.69 -15.26 -5.87
C ARG A 77 -3.80 -16.76 -5.57
N HIS A 78 -2.69 -17.50 -5.68
CA HIS A 78 -2.64 -18.93 -5.36
C HIS A 78 -2.35 -19.15 -3.87
N LEU A 79 -3.36 -18.91 -3.03
CA LEU A 79 -3.26 -18.96 -1.56
C LEU A 79 -3.08 -20.39 -1.00
N GLY A 80 -3.35 -21.43 -1.80
CA GLY A 80 -3.24 -22.83 -1.37
C GLY A 80 -1.81 -23.31 -1.07
N GLU A 81 -0.79 -22.62 -1.61
CA GLU A 81 0.63 -22.94 -1.40
C GLU A 81 1.20 -22.36 -0.08
N LEU A 82 0.49 -21.44 0.58
CA LEU A 82 0.88 -20.81 1.84
C LEU A 82 0.60 -21.68 3.09
N LYS A 83 0.34 -22.99 2.92
CA LYS A 83 0.19 -23.89 4.06
C LYS A 83 1.52 -23.96 4.82
N SER A 84 1.52 -23.35 6.01
CA SER A 84 2.50 -23.63 7.05
C SER A 84 2.66 -25.15 7.18
N LYS A 85 3.89 -25.66 7.05
CA LYS A 85 4.20 -27.03 7.43
C LYS A 85 3.95 -27.14 8.95
N GLY A 86 2.77 -27.64 9.31
CA GLY A 86 2.44 -28.18 10.63
C GLY A 86 2.91 -27.36 11.84
N PHE A 87 2.28 -26.21 12.08
CA PHE A 87 2.39 -25.53 13.37
C PHE A 87 1.37 -26.13 14.36
N PHE A 88 1.59 -27.38 14.79
CA PHE A 88 1.12 -27.99 16.05
C PHE A 88 1.31 -29.51 15.93
N ARG A 89 2.38 -30.02 16.55
CA ARG A 89 2.54 -31.42 16.87
C ARG A 89 3.03 -31.45 18.31
N PHE A 90 2.08 -31.43 19.25
CA PHE A 90 2.27 -31.96 20.58
C PHE A 90 2.07 -33.47 20.52
#